data_AF-A0A965PL54-F1
#
_entry.id   AF-A0A965PL54-F1
#
_cell.length_a   1.000
_cell.length_b   1.000
_cell.length_c   1.000
_cell.angle_alpha   90.00
_cell.angle_beta   90.00
_cell.angle_gamma   90.00
#
_symmetry.space_group_name_H-M   'P 1'
#
loop_
_entity.id
_entity.type
_entity.pdbx_description
1 polymer ?
#
loop_
_entity_poly.entity_id
_entity_poly.type
_entity_poly.pdbx_seq_one_letter_code
_entity_poly.pdbx_strand_id
1 'polypeptide(L)'
;MQGNEGRRAYRREAGMAATKYGPLKAFILRRGSMRLALHGPLRDRLVEQIVEEWPVGCQVDRIEEVLQARMSVRLRERYGSVVAVFLLSALANLIIRLVIDWWLENEAHRVLMAGWSQEAKG
;
A
#
# COMPACT_ATOMS: atom_id res chain seq x y z
N MET A 1 6.51 18.88 27.06
CA MET A 1 5.53 19.11 25.98
C MET A 1 5.34 17.86 25.09
N GLN A 2 5.13 16.66 25.67
CA GLN A 2 5.03 15.38 24.92
C GLN A 2 3.58 14.89 24.68
N GLY A 3 2.57 15.55 25.26
CA GLY A 3 1.19 15.06 25.26
C GLY A 3 0.35 15.39 24.01
N ASN A 4 0.83 16.26 23.11
CA ASN A 4 0.05 16.74 21.97
C ASN A 4 0.34 15.96 20.66
N GLU A 5 1.55 15.43 20.52
CA GLU A 5 1.95 14.63 19.35
C GLU A 5 1.30 13.24 19.38
N GLY A 6 1.29 12.58 20.54
CA GLY A 6 0.64 11.27 20.70
C GLY A 6 -0.86 11.28 20.41
N ARG A 7 -1.59 12.33 20.82
CA ARG A 7 -3.03 12.46 20.53
C ARG A 7 -3.32 12.71 19.05
N ARG A 8 -2.43 13.44 18.34
CA ARG A 8 -2.55 13.67 16.90
C ARG A 8 -2.28 12.41 16.09
N ALA A 9 -1.30 11.61 16.49
CA ALA A 9 -1.01 10.31 15.89
C ALA A 9 -2.20 9.35 16.07
N TYR A 10 -2.71 9.22 17.30
CA TYR A 10 -3.86 8.35 17.60
C TYR A 10 -5.14 8.75 16.86
N ARG A 11 -5.45 10.05 16.76
CA ARG A 11 -6.63 10.54 16.02
C ARG A 11 -6.51 10.27 14.51
N ARG A 12 -5.29 10.36 13.93
CA ARG A 12 -5.06 10.00 12.53
C ARG A 12 -5.21 8.50 12.29
N GLU A 13 -4.74 7.67 13.22
CA GLU A 13 -4.85 6.21 13.12
C GLU A 13 -6.31 5.73 13.22
N ALA A 14 -7.07 6.25 14.19
CA ALA A 14 -8.49 5.94 14.33
C ALA A 14 -9.31 6.38 13.11
N GLY A 15 -8.98 7.53 12.53
CA GLY A 15 -9.58 8.00 11.27
C GLY A 15 -9.23 7.13 10.06
N MET A 16 -8.00 6.58 10.00
CA MET A 16 -7.57 5.70 8.91
C MET A 16 -8.16 4.29 9.01
N ALA A 17 -8.35 3.75 10.21
CA ALA A 17 -8.97 2.44 10.40
C ALA A 17 -10.38 2.34 9.79
N ALA A 18 -11.11 3.46 9.72
CA ALA A 18 -12.44 3.55 9.11
C ALA A 18 -12.43 3.70 7.56
N THR A 19 -11.26 3.78 6.92
CA THR A 19 -11.13 3.94 5.46
C THR A 19 -10.92 2.60 4.77
N LYS A 20 -11.17 2.53 3.45
CA LYS A 20 -10.89 1.34 2.64
C LYS A 20 -9.43 0.90 2.84
N TYR A 21 -9.22 -0.35 3.23
CA TYR A 21 -7.91 -0.94 3.58
C TYR A 21 -7.22 -0.26 4.79
N GLY A 22 -8.01 0.27 5.73
CA GLY A 22 -7.55 1.05 6.88
C GLY A 22 -6.41 0.43 7.69
N PRO A 23 -6.48 -0.87 8.08
CA PRO A 23 -5.39 -1.52 8.81
C PRO A 23 -4.06 -1.50 8.04
N LEU A 24 -4.09 -1.75 6.73
CA LEU A 24 -2.91 -1.73 5.87
C LEU A 24 -2.35 -0.31 5.70
N LYS A 25 -3.22 0.68 5.44
CA LYS A 25 -2.80 2.09 5.30
C LYS A 25 -2.19 2.63 6.60
N ALA A 26 -2.75 2.25 7.75
CA ALA A 26 -2.22 2.61 9.06
C ALA A 26 -0.83 1.97 9.30
N PHE A 27 -0.66 0.69 8.95
CA PHE A 27 0.63 0.01 9.03
C PHE A 27 1.70 0.71 8.18
N ILE A 28 1.37 1.02 6.91
CA ILE A 28 2.27 1.69 5.98
C ILE A 28 2.63 3.09 6.48
N LEU A 29 1.69 3.82 7.09
CA LEU A 29 2.01 5.13 7.67
C LEU A 29 2.99 5.00 8.84
N ARG A 30 2.86 3.97 9.69
CA ARG A 30 3.72 3.74 10.85
C ARG A 30 5.14 3.31 10.47
N ARG A 31 5.29 2.42 9.47
CA ARG A 31 6.60 1.95 9.00
C ARG A 31 7.20 2.81 7.87
N GLY A 32 6.38 3.63 7.22
CA GLY A 32 6.79 4.45 6.09
C GLY A 32 7.69 5.61 6.49
N SER A 33 8.55 6.02 5.56
CA SER A 33 9.38 7.21 5.74
C SER A 33 8.53 8.50 5.77
N MET A 34 9.11 9.58 6.28
CA MET A 34 8.47 10.91 6.33
C MET A 34 7.95 11.37 4.94
N ARG A 35 8.58 10.92 3.84
CA ARG A 35 8.12 11.19 2.47
C ARG A 35 6.76 10.56 2.15
N LEU A 36 6.47 9.35 2.65
CA LEU A 36 5.16 8.72 2.51
C LEU A 36 4.09 9.45 3.33
N ALA A 37 4.46 10.00 4.48
CA ALA A 37 3.55 10.76 5.32
C ALA A 37 3.16 12.11 4.68
N LEU A 38 4.07 12.72 3.90
CA LEU A 38 3.82 13.98 3.20
C LEU A 38 2.86 13.83 2.01
N HIS A 39 2.82 12.65 1.37
CA HIS A 39 1.99 12.40 0.18
C HIS A 39 0.85 11.41 0.46
N GLY A 40 0.04 11.70 1.50
CA GLY A 40 -1.07 10.83 1.93
C GLY A 40 -2.01 10.36 0.83
N PRO A 41 -2.61 11.26 0.02
CA PRO A 41 -3.54 10.85 -1.05
C PRO A 41 -2.89 9.99 -2.14
N LEU A 42 -1.63 10.24 -2.48
CA LEU A 42 -0.90 9.46 -3.48
C LEU A 42 -0.56 8.07 -2.95
N ARG A 43 -0.07 8.00 -1.70
CA ARG A 43 0.16 6.73 -1.00
C ARG A 43 -1.12 5.91 -0.97
N ASP A 44 -2.24 6.48 -0.55
CA ASP A 44 -3.50 5.74 -0.39
C ASP A 44 -3.99 5.18 -1.71
N ARG A 45 -3.87 5.94 -2.81
CA ARG A 45 -4.16 5.45 -4.16
C ARG A 45 -3.23 4.33 -4.58
N LEU A 46 -1.94 4.43 -4.31
CA LEU A 46 -0.98 3.37 -4.64
C LEU A 46 -1.29 2.08 -3.86
N VAL A 47 -1.66 2.19 -2.58
CA VAL A 47 -2.11 1.05 -1.78
C VAL A 47 -3.35 0.41 -2.39
N GLU A 48 -4.34 1.22 -2.78
CA GLU A 48 -5.55 0.70 -3.42
C GLU A 48 -5.25 -0.05 -4.72
N GLN A 49 -4.39 0.53 -5.56
CA GLN A 49 -3.94 -0.13 -6.80
C GLN A 49 -3.17 -1.42 -6.53
N ILE A 50 -2.32 -1.46 -5.50
CA ILE A 50 -1.58 -2.69 -5.14
C ILE A 50 -2.53 -3.80 -4.69
N VAL A 51 -3.56 -3.46 -3.91
CA VAL A 51 -4.57 -4.44 -3.46
C VAL A 51 -5.40 -4.96 -4.65
N GLU A 52 -5.78 -4.06 -5.57
CA GLU A 52 -6.44 -4.43 -6.82
C GLU A 52 -5.56 -5.38 -7.66
N GLU A 53 -4.28 -5.07 -7.82
CA GLU A 53 -3.35 -5.87 -8.60
C GLU A 53 -2.83 -7.11 -7.86
N TRP A 54 -3.30 -7.38 -6.64
CA TRP A 54 -2.74 -8.43 -5.80
C TRP A 54 -2.82 -9.81 -6.48
N PRO A 55 -1.68 -10.54 -6.57
CA PRO A 55 -1.63 -11.85 -7.21
C PRO A 55 -2.08 -12.95 -6.24
N VAL A 56 -3.35 -13.37 -6.35
CA VAL A 56 -3.90 -14.48 -5.57
C VAL A 56 -3.31 -15.80 -6.06
N GLY A 57 -2.84 -16.65 -5.14
CA GLY A 57 -2.28 -17.98 -5.46
C GLY A 57 -0.85 -17.99 -6.00
N CYS A 58 -0.16 -16.84 -6.01
CA CYS A 58 1.24 -16.77 -6.38
C CYS A 58 2.15 -17.30 -5.25
N GLN A 59 3.27 -17.90 -5.61
CA GLN A 59 4.30 -18.29 -4.63
C GLN A 59 4.84 -17.04 -3.93
N VAL A 60 5.02 -17.14 -2.61
CA VAL A 60 5.47 -16.03 -1.75
C VAL A 60 6.70 -15.33 -2.33
N ASP A 61 7.68 -16.11 -2.78
CA ASP A 61 8.98 -15.62 -3.28
C ASP A 61 8.88 -14.86 -4.61
N ARG A 62 7.73 -14.95 -5.29
CA ARG A 62 7.47 -14.35 -6.61
C ARG A 62 6.48 -13.19 -6.53
N ILE A 63 5.82 -12.97 -5.40
CA ILE A 63 4.78 -11.94 -5.25
C ILE A 63 5.34 -10.53 -5.50
N GLU A 64 6.54 -10.23 -5.01
CA GLU A 64 7.17 -8.92 -5.22
C GLU A 64 7.37 -8.64 -6.72
N GLU A 65 7.97 -9.59 -7.44
CA GLU A 65 8.24 -9.46 -8.88
C GLU A 65 6.94 -9.29 -9.69
N VAL A 66 5.92 -10.10 -9.39
CA VAL A 66 4.63 -10.03 -10.09
C VAL A 66 3.92 -8.70 -9.82
N LEU A 67 3.90 -8.22 -8.57
CA LEU A 67 3.32 -6.92 -8.23
C LEU A 67 4.06 -5.76 -8.89
N GLN A 68 5.39 -5.78 -8.88
CA GLN A 68 6.20 -4.76 -9.54
C GLN A 68 5.90 -4.71 -11.05
N ALA A 69 5.81 -5.87 -11.70
CA ALA A 69 5.47 -5.94 -13.12
C ALA A 69 4.07 -5.37 -13.41
N ARG A 70 3.05 -5.77 -12.64
CA ARG A 70 1.67 -5.27 -12.80
C ARG A 70 1.56 -3.77 -12.56
N MET A 71 2.19 -3.28 -11.49
CA MET A 71 2.19 -1.85 -11.17
C MET A 71 2.94 -1.03 -12.22
N SER A 72 4.04 -1.55 -12.76
CA SER A 72 4.79 -0.89 -13.85
C SER A 72 3.94 -0.70 -15.10
N VAL A 73 3.24 -1.75 -15.54
CA VAL A 73 2.30 -1.68 -16.67
C VAL A 73 1.22 -0.64 -16.41
N ARG A 74 0.56 -0.72 -15.24
CA ARG A 74 -0.53 0.18 -14.87
C ARG A 74 -0.09 1.64 -14.76
N LEU A 75 1.08 1.92 -14.19
CA LEU A 75 1.61 3.28 -14.08
C LEU A 75 1.93 3.86 -15.45
N ARG A 76 2.47 3.04 -16.36
CA ARG A 76 2.76 3.45 -17.73
C ARG A 76 1.50 3.84 -18.49
N GLU A 77 0.45 3.03 -18.38
CA GLU A 77 -0.86 3.29 -19.02
C GLU A 77 -1.51 4.57 -18.47
N ARG A 78 -1.42 4.81 -17.16
CA ARG A 78 -2.13 5.91 -16.51
C ARG A 78 -1.49 7.27 -16.71
N TYR A 79 -0.15 7.34 -16.73
CA TYR A 79 0.56 8.62 -16.67
C TYR A 79 1.20 9.05 -18.00
N GLY A 80 1.53 8.12 -18.90
CA GLY A 80 2.12 8.39 -20.22
C GLY A 80 3.49 9.10 -20.23
N SER A 81 3.87 9.75 -19.13
CA SER A 81 5.12 10.48 -18.92
C SER A 81 6.16 9.59 -18.28
N VAL A 82 7.29 9.44 -18.97
CA VAL A 82 8.44 8.64 -18.51
C VAL A 82 8.94 9.10 -17.14
N VAL A 83 9.04 10.42 -16.93
CA VAL A 83 9.53 10.99 -15.66
C VAL A 83 8.58 10.69 -14.50
N ALA A 84 7.26 10.82 -14.72
CA ALA A 84 6.26 10.49 -13.71
C ALA A 84 6.28 9.00 -13.36
N VAL A 85 6.43 8.13 -14.36
CA VAL A 85 6.54 6.68 -14.17
C VAL A 85 7.76 6.35 -13.31
N PHE A 86 8.93 6.95 -13.56
CA PHE A 86 10.12 6.69 -12.74
C PHE A 86 9.93 7.09 -11.27
N LEU A 87 9.40 8.30 -11.00
CA LEU A 87 9.16 8.77 -9.63
C LEU A 87 8.13 7.91 -8.90
N LEU A 88 7.03 7.57 -9.58
CA LEU A 88 5.97 6.74 -9.01
C LEU A 88 6.41 5.29 -8.81
N SER A 89 7.28 4.76 -9.67
CA SER A 89 7.82 3.40 -9.53
C SER A 89 8.69 3.26 -8.29
N ALA A 90 9.53 4.25 -7.99
CA ALA A 90 10.34 4.24 -6.77
C ALA A 90 9.46 4.24 -5.51
N LEU A 91 8.38 5.03 -5.51
CA LEU A 91 7.42 5.08 -4.41
C LEU A 91 6.61 3.78 -4.30
N ALA A 92 6.14 3.27 -5.44
CA ALA A 92 5.37 2.02 -5.52
C ALA A 92 6.20 0.85 -5.01
N ASN A 93 7.47 0.72 -5.40
CA ASN A 93 8.35 -0.34 -4.91
C ASN A 93 8.49 -0.34 -3.39
N LEU A 94 8.62 0.84 -2.79
CA LEU A 94 8.70 0.96 -1.33
C LEU A 94 7.37 0.55 -0.67
N ILE A 95 6.23 0.95 -1.24
CA ILE A 95 4.91 0.56 -0.71
C ILE A 95 4.67 -0.94 -0.89
N ILE A 96 5.02 -1.54 -2.04
CA ILE A 96 4.89 -2.97 -2.32
C ILE A 96 5.62 -3.78 -1.22
N ARG A 97 6.85 -3.41 -0.89
CA ARG A 97 7.60 -4.08 0.19
C ARG A 97 6.89 -4.00 1.54
N LEU A 98 6.40 -2.82 1.91
CA LEU A 98 5.64 -2.65 3.15
C LEU A 98 4.33 -3.46 3.16
N VAL A 99 3.65 -3.57 2.02
CA VAL A 99 2.43 -4.38 1.89
C VAL A 99 2.76 -5.87 2.02
N ILE A 100 3.86 -6.33 1.41
CA ILE A 100 4.31 -7.72 1.53
C ILE A 100 4.72 -8.03 2.97
N ASP A 101 5.48 -7.14 3.62
CA ASP A 101 5.84 -7.28 5.03
C ASP A 101 4.60 -7.43 5.92
N TRP A 102 3.60 -6.56 5.70
CA TRP A 102 2.33 -6.64 6.42
C TRP A 102 1.62 -7.97 6.16
N TRP A 103 1.56 -8.39 4.90
CA TRP A 103 0.93 -9.64 4.48
C TRP A 103 1.63 -10.89 5.05
N LEU A 104 2.94 -10.86 5.20
CA LEU A 104 3.73 -11.96 5.77
C LEU A 104 3.65 -12.04 7.29
N GLU A 105 3.39 -10.93 7.98
CA GLU A 105 3.42 -10.83 9.44
C GLU A 105 2.35 -11.67 10.14
N ASN A 106 1.17 -11.89 9.53
CA ASN A 106 0.09 -12.66 10.14
C ASN A 106 -0.81 -13.35 9.10
N GLU A 107 -1.27 -14.57 9.38
CA GLU A 107 -2.23 -15.30 8.54
C GLU A 107 -3.54 -14.53 8.35
N ALA A 108 -4.02 -13.80 9.37
CA ALA A 108 -5.21 -12.96 9.28
C ALA A 108 -5.07 -11.87 8.19
N HIS A 109 -3.86 -11.31 8.02
CA HIS A 109 -3.59 -10.32 6.96
C HIS A 109 -3.67 -10.95 5.56
N ARG A 110 -3.33 -12.23 5.43
CA ARG A 110 -3.44 -12.96 4.16
C ARG A 110 -4.89 -13.15 3.75
N VAL A 111 -5.74 -13.54 4.69
CA VAL A 111 -7.18 -13.68 4.48
C VAL A 111 -7.80 -12.33 4.10
N LEU A 112 -7.47 -11.26 4.83
CA LEU A 112 -7.94 -9.91 4.53
C LEU A 112 -7.54 -9.46 3.12
N MET A 113 -6.26 -9.62 2.75
CA MET A 113 -5.75 -9.23 1.44
C MET A 113 -6.43 -10.01 0.31
N ALA A 114 -6.63 -11.32 0.49
CA ALA A 114 -7.31 -12.15 -0.48
C ALA A 114 -8.78 -11.70 -0.68
N GLY A 115 -9.50 -11.44 0.42
CA GLY A 115 -10.87 -10.91 0.38
C GLY A 115 -10.94 -9.56 -0.33
N TRP A 116 -10.07 -8.62 0.06
CA TRP A 116 -10.02 -7.29 -0.55
C TRP A 116 -9.67 -7.33 -2.04
N SER A 117 -8.76 -8.19 -2.47
CA SER A 117 -8.40 -8.31 -3.89
C SER A 117 -9.55 -8.89 -4.72
N GLN A 118 -10.32 -9.83 -4.15
CA GLN A 118 -11.50 -10.38 -4.82
C GLN A 118 -12.61 -9.32 -4.92
N GLU A 119 -12.91 -8.61 -3.83
CA GLU A 119 -13.88 -7.51 -3.82
C GLU A 119 -13.51 -6.37 -4.79
N ALA A 120 -12.21 -6.11 -4.99
CA ALA A 120 -11.77 -5.05 -5.87
C ALA A 120 -11.82 -5.43 -7.37
N LYS A 121 -11.97 -6.72 -7.69
CA LYS A 121 -12.05 -7.26 -9.05
C LYS A 121 -13.46 -7.64 -9.48
N GLY A 122 -14.38 -7.80 -8.53
CA GLY A 122 -15.82 -8.01 -8.77
C GLY A 122 -16.56 -6.69 -8.95
#